data_AF-A0A917UUX6-F1
#
_entry.id   AF-A0A917UUX6-F1
#
_cell.length_a   1.000
_cell.length_b   1.000
_cell.length_c   1.000
_cell.angle_alpha   90.00
_cell.angle_beta   90.00
_cell.angle_gamma   90.00
#
_symmetry.space_group_name_H-M   'P 1'
#
loop_
_entity.id
_entity.type
_entity.pdbx_description
1 polymer ?
#
loop_
_entity_poly.entity_id
_entity_poly.type
_entity_poly.pdbx_seq_one_letter_code
_entity_poly.pdbx_strand_id
1 'polypeptide(L)' 'MGKQRKTWSTDVKEAIILNVLRGELGVAEAARQHGVNESLIHTWKTQFLEAGRARVLGRTAPVWGLPASLATVRIRA' A
#
# COMPACT_ATOMS: atom_id res chain seq x y z
N MET A 1 -1.78 14.49 25.23
CA MET A 1 -3.01 13.90 24.65
C MET A 1 -2.60 13.14 23.39
N GLY A 2 -2.52 11.82 23.43
CA GLY A 2 -1.96 11.00 22.35
C GLY A 2 -2.85 11.02 21.10
N LYS A 3 -2.27 11.30 19.92
CA LYS A 3 -2.99 11.26 18.65
C LYS A 3 -3.35 9.80 18.34
N GLN A 4 -4.60 9.41 18.60
CA GLN A 4 -5.06 8.05 18.37
C GLN A 4 -4.93 7.74 16.86
N ARG A 5 -4.00 6.84 16.51
CA ARG A 5 -3.80 6.45 15.11
C ARG A 5 -4.93 5.50 14.71
N LYS A 6 -5.77 5.93 13.78
CA LYS A 6 -6.77 5.07 13.16
C LYS A 6 -6.05 4.06 12.27
N THR A 7 -6.17 2.77 12.59
CA THR A 7 -5.68 1.67 11.75
C THR A 7 -6.73 1.34 10.71
N TRP A 8 -6.29 1.14 9.47
CA TRP A 8 -7.14 0.72 8.35
C TRP A 8 -6.83 -0.72 8.01
N SER A 9 -7.87 -1.54 7.79
CA SER A 9 -7.67 -2.91 7.31
C SER A 9 -7.11 -2.89 5.89
N THR A 10 -6.42 -3.96 5.53
CA THR A 10 -5.85 -4.12 4.18
C THR A 10 -6.94 -4.11 3.12
N ASP A 11 -8.08 -4.76 3.36
CA ASP A 11 -9.21 -4.83 2.42
C ASP A 11 -9.80 -3.44 2.10
N VAL A 12 -9.96 -2.60 3.13
CA VAL A 12 -10.46 -1.22 2.96
C VAL A 12 -9.45 -0.39 2.18
N LYS A 13 -8.16 -0.53 2.51
CA LYS A 13 -7.08 0.16 1.80
C LYS A 13 -7.04 -0.26 0.33
N GLU A 14 -7.15 -1.56 0.03
CA GLU A 14 -7.13 -2.09 -1.32
C GLU A 14 -8.34 -1.61 -2.15
N ALA A 15 -9.56 -1.73 -1.61
CA ALA A 15 -10.77 -1.28 -2.30
C ALA A 15 -10.69 0.21 -2.70
N ILE A 16 -10.25 1.07 -1.78
CA ILE A 16 -10.08 2.51 -2.05
C ILE A 16 -9.07 2.76 -3.17
N ILE A 17 -7.89 2.13 -3.10
CA ILE A 17 -6.83 2.33 -4.09
C ILE A 17 -7.30 1.84 -5.47
N LEU A 18 -7.95 0.68 -5.54
CA LEU A 18 -8.42 0.12 -6.81
C LEU A 18 -9.47 1.02 -7.48
N ASN A 19 -10.45 1.54 -6.73
CA ASN A 19 -11.45 2.45 -7.26
C ASN A 19 -10.82 3.75 -7.79
N VAL A 20 -9.85 4.30 -7.05
CA VAL A 20 -9.11 5.51 -7.45
C VAL A 20 -8.22 5.26 -8.68
N LEU A 21 -7.63 4.07 -8.82
CA LEU A 21 -6.81 3.71 -9.98
C LEU A 21 -7.65 3.45 -11.23
N ARG A 22 -8.84 2.87 -11.07
CA ARG A 22 -9.81 2.64 -12.17
C ARG A 22 -10.45 3.94 -12.66
N GLY A 23 -10.40 5.00 -11.86
CA GLY A 23 -11.06 6.28 -12.17
C GLY A 23 -12.56 6.29 -11.84
N GLU A 24 -13.05 5.27 -11.12
CA GLU A 24 -14.45 5.18 -10.67
C GLU A 24 -14.76 6.19 -9.57
N LEU A 25 -13.77 6.55 -8.75
CA LEU A 25 -13.87 7.58 -7.72
C LEU A 25 -12.65 8.50 -7.75
N GLY A 26 -12.88 9.80 -7.56
CA GLY A 26 -11.82 10.75 -7.27
C GLY A 26 -11.26 10.57 -5.86
N VAL A 27 -10.03 11.04 -5.61
CA VAL A 27 -9.38 10.94 -4.28
C VAL A 27 -10.21 11.62 -3.19
N ALA A 28 -10.72 12.82 -3.46
CA ALA A 28 -11.56 13.57 -2.52
C ALA A 28 -12.90 12.87 -2.23
N GLU A 29 -13.46 12.17 -3.21
CA GLU A 29 -14.70 11.43 -3.04
C GLU A 29 -14.49 10.17 -2.21
N ALA A 30 -13.46 9.38 -2.53
CA ALA A 30 -13.07 8.21 -1.76
C ALA A 30 -12.72 8.56 -0.30
N ALA A 31 -12.05 9.69 -0.07
CA ALA A 31 -11.75 10.22 1.26
C ALA A 31 -13.03 10.45 2.09
N ARG A 32 -14.05 11.09 1.50
CA ARG A 32 -15.33 11.36 2.18
C ARG A 32 -16.11 10.07 2.45
N GLN A 33 -16.23 9.18 1.46
CA GLN A 33 -17.00 7.95 1.60
C GLN A 33 -16.45 7.02 2.67
N HIS A 34 -15.12 6.90 2.76
CA HIS A 34 -14.47 5.99 3.70
C HIS A 34 -13.99 6.66 5.00
N GLY A 35 -14.13 7.99 5.13
CA GLY A 35 -13.62 8.75 6.28
C GLY A 35 -12.10 8.70 6.41
N VAL A 36 -11.40 8.72 5.27
CA VAL A 36 -9.93 8.66 5.15
C VAL A 36 -9.42 10.04 4.74
N ASN A 37 -8.23 10.42 5.18
CA ASN A 37 -7.59 11.65 4.71
C ASN A 37 -7.03 11.47 3.29
N GLU A 38 -7.27 12.44 2.40
CA GLU A 38 -6.78 12.42 1.01
C GLU A 38 -5.27 12.16 0.91
N SER A 39 -4.46 12.80 1.75
CA SER A 39 -3.00 12.61 1.78
C SER A 39 -2.60 11.15 2.08
N LEU A 40 -3.41 10.45 2.87
CA LEU A 40 -3.18 9.03 3.18
C LEU A 40 -3.48 8.16 1.97
N ILE A 41 -4.54 8.47 1.21
CA ILE A 41 -4.89 7.80 -0.04
C ILE A 41 -3.78 8.01 -1.08
N HIS A 42 -3.25 9.23 -1.22
CA HIS A 42 -2.11 9.50 -2.10
C HIS A 42 -0.89 8.65 -1.73
N THR A 43 -0.55 8.57 -0.45
CA THR A 43 0.57 7.76 0.05
C THR A 43 0.38 6.28 -0.29
N TRP A 44 -0.83 5.77 -0.06
CA TRP A 44 -1.18 4.38 -0.35
C TRP A 44 -1.13 4.06 -1.84
N LYS A 45 -1.64 4.95 -2.70
CA LYS A 45 -1.55 4.82 -4.15
C LYS A 45 -0.09 4.75 -4.61
N THR A 46 0.77 5.62 -4.11
CA THR A 46 2.21 5.61 -4.44
C THR A 46 2.85 4.28 -4.05
N GLN A 47 2.66 3.84 -2.80
CA GLN A 47 3.19 2.57 -2.31
C GLN A 47 2.72 1.37 -3.15
N PHE A 48 1.45 1.36 -3.54
CA PHE A 48 0.87 0.30 -4.36
C PHE A 48 1.51 0.24 -5.75
N LEU A 49 1.69 1.40 -6.40
CA LEU A 49 2.32 1.48 -7.72
C LEU A 49 3.81 1.12 -7.67
N GLU A 50 4.53 1.54 -6.63
CA GLU A 50 5.93 1.17 -6.43
C GLU A 50 6.10 -0.33 -6.22
N ALA A 51 5.27 -0.93 -5.37
CA ALA A 51 5.25 -2.38 -5.15
C ALA A 51 4.92 -3.13 -6.45
N GLY A 52 3.94 -2.64 -7.23
CA GLY A 52 3.60 -3.19 -8.53
C GLY A 52 4.76 -3.12 -9.53
N ARG A 53 5.42 -1.96 -9.64
CA ARG A 53 6.61 -1.78 -10.51
C ARG A 53 7.76 -2.68 -10.09
N ALA A 54 8.04 -2.78 -8.78
CA ALA A 54 9.10 -3.66 -8.27
C ALA A 54 8.83 -5.12 -8.68
N ARG A 55 7.59 -5.58 -8.51
CA ARG A 55 7.17 -6.94 -8.90
C ARG A 55 7.33 -7.19 -10.40
N VAL A 56 6.92 -6.23 -11.24
CA VAL A 56 7.07 -6.33 -12.72
C VAL A 56 8.53 -6.41 -13.14
N LEU A 57 9.41 -5.64 -12.48
CA LEU A 57 10.86 -5.67 -12.74
C LEU A 57 11.57 -6.88 -12.11
N GLY A 58 10.84 -7.83 -11.54
CA GLY A 58 11.41 -8.98 -10.84
C GLY A 58 12.16 -8.62 -9.54
N ARG A 59 12.04 -7.37 -9.08
CA ARG A 59 12.59 -6.93 -7.79
C ARG A 59 11.63 -7.41 -6.70
N THR A 60 12.08 -8.35 -5.87
CA THR A 60 11.36 -8.71 -4.65
C THR A 60 11.34 -7.50 -3.74
N ALA A 61 10.16 -6.89 -3.57
CA ALA A 61 9.97 -5.87 -2.54
C ALA A 61 10.31 -6.50 -1.18
N PRO A 62 11.00 -5.76 -0.28
CA PRO A 62 11.32 -6.28 1.04
C PRO A 62 10.01 -6.64 1.74
N VAL A 63 9.89 -7.88 2.19
CA VAL A 63 8.73 -8.31 2.97
C VAL A 63 8.75 -7.52 4.28
N TRP A 64 7.61 -6.93 4.62
CA TRP A 64 7.49 -6.04 5.76
C TRP A 64 7.83 -6.82 7.05
N GLY A 65 8.91 -6.44 7.73
CA GLY A 65 9.29 -7.01 9.03
C GLY A 65 10.41 -8.06 9.00
N LEU A 66 11.01 -8.38 7.85
CA LEU A 66 12.25 -9.15 7.84
C LEU A 66 13.47 -8.23 7.70
N PRO A 67 14.50 -8.37 8.55
CA PRO A 67 15.76 -7.69 8.34
C PRO A 67 16.38 -8.19 7.02
N ALA A 68 17.02 -7.27 6.29
CA ALA A 68 17.71 -7.56 5.03
C ALA A 68 18.75 -8.70 5.10
N SER A 69 19.11 -9.16 6.31
CA SER A 69 20.04 -10.27 6.54
C SER A 69 19.49 -11.66 6.18
N LEU A 70 18.18 -11.83 5.99
CA LEU A 70 17.56 -13.14 5.70
C LEU A 70 17.34 -13.43 4.21
N ALA A 71 17.71 -12.51 3.31
CA ALA A 71 17.54 -12.69 1.86
C ALA A 71 18.55 -13.68 1.21
N THR A 72 19.45 -14.29 2.00
CA THR A 72 20.56 -15.13 1.49
C THR A 72 20.49 -16.58 1.97
N VAL A 73 19.32 -17.22 1.92
CA VAL A 73 19.30 -18.69 1.88
C VAL A 73 19.23 -19.11 0.42
N ARG A 74 20.41 -19.17 -0.20
CA ARG A 74 20.61 -19.77 -1.52
C ARG A 74 20.12 -21.22 -1.45
N ILE A 75 19.14 -21.53 -2.31
CA ILE A 75 18.83 -22.89 -2.75
C ILE A 75 20.15 -23.50 -3.24
N ARG A 76 20.63 -24.52 -2.55
CA ARG A 76 21.69 -25.41 -3.01
C ARG A 76 21.06 -26.80 -3.11
N ALA A 77 20.76 -27.20 -4.34
CA ALA A 77 20.66 -28.59 -4.75
C ALA A 77 21.89 -28.86 -5.61
#